data_AF-A0AAU6X761-F1
#
_entry.id   AF-A0AAU6X761-F1
#
_cell.length_a   1.000
_cell.length_b   1.000
_cell.length_c   1.000
_cell.angle_alpha   90.00
_cell.angle_beta   90.00
_cell.angle_gamma   90.00
#
_symmetry.space_group_name_H-M   'P 1'
#
loop_
_entity.id
_entity.type
_entity.pdbx_description
1 polymer ?
#
loop_
_entity_poly.entity_id
_entity_poly.type
_entity_poly.pdbx_seq_one_letter_code
_entity_poly.pdbx_strand_id
1 'polypeptide(L)'
;MSTKSSLKSAKKTAKNEIESVLIKELNNVTAKFGPGSKKFKKSIEKSSKRLAKKLSKEIKIDESFFANESITDESKPNKDNAK
;
A
#
# COMPACT_ATOMS: atom_id res chain seq x y z
N MET A 1 7.73 8.84 19.80
CA MET A 1 6.56 8.12 19.25
C MET A 1 6.63 6.65 19.65
N SER A 2 5.51 6.00 19.97
CA SER A 2 5.52 4.58 20.40
C SER A 2 5.68 3.64 19.19
N THR A 3 6.56 2.64 19.27
CA THR A 3 6.78 1.61 18.23
C THR A 3 5.47 0.95 17.77
N LYS A 4 4.51 0.79 18.69
CA LYS A 4 3.16 0.27 18.41
C LYS A 4 2.36 1.14 17.44
N SER A 5 2.51 2.48 17.50
CA SER A 5 1.84 3.38 16.54
C SER A 5 2.47 3.30 15.16
N SER A 6 3.80 3.17 15.07
CA SER A 6 4.51 3.02 13.79
C SER A 6 4.15 1.71 13.10
N LEU A 7 4.11 0.59 13.84
CA LEU A 7 3.68 -0.71 13.31
C LEU A 7 2.24 -0.69 12.78
N LYS A 8 1.32 -0.04 13.50
CA LYS A 8 -0.07 0.12 13.03
C LYS A 8 -0.15 0.96 11.76
N SER A 9 0.64 2.03 11.68
CA SER A 9 0.73 2.86 10.48
C SER A 9 1.26 2.05 9.30
N ALA A 10 2.36 1.32 9.47
CA ALA A 10 2.96 0.48 8.44
C ALA A 10 2.01 -0.62 7.94
N LYS A 11 1.30 -1.31 8.84
CA LYS A 11 0.27 -2.29 8.43
C LYS A 11 -0.86 -1.65 7.64
N LYS A 12 -1.27 -0.42 8.00
CA LYS A 12 -2.30 0.33 7.27
C LYS A 12 -1.81 0.75 5.89
N THR A 13 -0.58 1.22 5.77
CA THR A 13 0.05 1.57 4.49
C THR A 13 0.14 0.34 3.59
N ALA A 14 0.72 -0.76 4.08
CA ALA A 14 0.82 -2.01 3.33
C ALA A 14 -0.56 -2.50 2.86
N LYS A 15 -1.58 -2.46 3.74
CA LYS A 15 -2.95 -2.81 3.37
C LYS A 15 -3.47 -1.95 2.21
N ASN A 16 -3.31 -0.63 2.29
CA ASN A 16 -3.84 0.29 1.28
C ASN A 16 -3.10 0.13 -0.05
N GLU A 17 -1.80 -0.11 0.00
CA GLU A 17 -0.98 -0.35 -1.19
C GLU A 17 -1.36 -1.64 -1.90
N ILE A 18 -1.50 -2.74 -1.15
CA ILE A 18 -2.01 -4.02 -1.67
C ILE A 18 -3.40 -3.85 -2.27
N GLU A 19 -4.31 -3.13 -1.60
CA GLU A 19 -5.66 -2.85 -2.12
C GLU A 19 -5.60 -2.10 -3.46
N SER A 20 -4.79 -1.04 -3.55
CA SER A 20 -4.63 -0.23 -4.75
C SER A 20 -4.05 -1.02 -5.92
N VAL A 21 -3.00 -1.80 -5.68
CA VAL A 21 -2.35 -2.65 -6.69
C VAL A 21 -3.32 -3.70 -7.22
N LEU A 22 -4.02 -4.42 -6.33
CA LEU A 22 -5.01 -5.42 -6.74
C LEU A 22 -6.12 -4.83 -7.61
N ILE A 23 -6.66 -3.67 -7.22
CA ILE A 23 -7.71 -3.00 -8.01
C ILE A 23 -7.16 -2.61 -9.38
N LYS A 24 -5.96 -2.03 -9.43
CA LYS A 24 -5.33 -1.59 -10.68
C LYS A 24 -5.07 -2.76 -11.62
N GLU A 25 -4.45 -3.83 -11.13
CA GLU A 25 -4.11 -4.99 -11.96
C GLU A 25 -5.34 -5.72 -12.46
N LEU A 26 -6.33 -5.96 -11.60
CA LEU A 26 -7.58 -6.60 -12.00
C LEU A 26 -8.35 -5.76 -13.02
N ASN A 27 -8.39 -4.44 -12.86
CA ASN A 27 -8.99 -3.55 -13.85
C ASN A 27 -8.21 -3.56 -15.17
N ASN A 28 -6.87 -3.56 -15.12
CA ASN A 28 -6.04 -3.61 -16.33
C ASN A 28 -6.21 -4.92 -17.10
N VAL A 29 -6.25 -6.07 -16.41
CA VAL A 29 -6.48 -7.37 -17.04
C VAL A 29 -7.87 -7.41 -17.65
N THR A 30 -8.89 -6.96 -16.92
CA THR A 30 -10.28 -7.06 -17.39
C THR A 30 -10.60 -6.09 -18.51
N ALA A 31 -9.94 -4.93 -18.57
CA ALA A 31 -10.06 -3.99 -19.69
C ALA A 31 -9.63 -4.61 -21.03
N LYS A 32 -8.70 -5.58 -21.03
CA LYS A 32 -8.28 -6.30 -22.24
C LYS A 32 -9.40 -7.17 -22.83
N PHE A 33 -10.36 -7.60 -22.02
CA PHE A 33 -11.49 -8.43 -22.43
C PHE A 33 -12.76 -7.63 -22.72
N GLY A 34 -12.71 -6.30 -22.54
CA GLY A 34 -13.82 -5.38 -22.81
C GLY A 34 -14.19 -4.49 -21.61
N PRO A 35 -15.08 -3.51 -21.83
CA PRO A 35 -15.52 -2.61 -20.76
C PRO A 35 -16.38 -3.37 -19.74
N GLY A 36 -15.79 -3.67 -18.57
CA GLY A 36 -16.50 -4.31 -17.47
C GLY A 36 -17.69 -3.47 -16.97
N SER A 37 -18.81 -4.14 -16.65
CA SER A 37 -20.00 -3.49 -16.10
C SER A 37 -19.73 -2.81 -14.75
N LYS A 38 -20.56 -1.83 -14.38
CA LYS A 38 -20.45 -1.14 -13.06
C LYS A 38 -20.52 -2.12 -11.88
N LYS A 39 -21.34 -3.19 -12.00
CA LYS A 39 -21.44 -4.25 -10.99
C LYS A 39 -20.12 -5.02 -10.86
N PHE A 40 -19.48 -5.30 -12.00
CA PHE A 40 -18.21 -6.00 -12.05
C PHE A 40 -17.07 -5.18 -11.42
N LYS A 41 -16.94 -3.89 -11.76
CA LYS A 41 -15.95 -2.99 -11.14
C LYS A 41 -16.11 -2.92 -9.62
N LYS A 42 -17.35 -2.78 -9.12
CA LYS A 42 -17.64 -2.83 -7.67
C LYS A 42 -17.26 -4.17 -7.03
N SER A 43 -17.34 -5.28 -7.77
CA SER A 43 -16.94 -6.60 -7.28
C SER A 43 -15.42 -6.68 -7.10
N ILE A 44 -14.66 -6.16 -8.08
CA ILE A 44 -13.21 -6.04 -8.00
C ILE A 44 -12.81 -5.22 -6.77
N GLU A 45 -13.39 -4.03 -6.59
CA GLU A 45 -13.09 -3.16 -5.44
C GLU A 45 -13.36 -3.86 -4.10
N LYS A 46 -14.56 -4.44 -3.93
CA LYS A 46 -14.94 -5.13 -2.69
C LYS A 46 -14.06 -6.33 -2.39
N SER A 47 -13.73 -7.13 -3.40
CA SER A 47 -12.93 -8.34 -3.24
C SER A 47 -11.47 -8.00 -2.96
N SER A 48 -10.92 -7.01 -3.65
CA SER A 48 -9.55 -6.51 -3.43
C SER A 48 -9.40 -5.97 -2.01
N LYS A 49 -10.35 -5.16 -1.54
CA LYS A 49 -10.38 -4.65 -0.16
C LYS A 49 -10.44 -5.76 0.89
N ARG A 50 -11.24 -6.80 0.64
CA ARG A 50 -11.34 -7.98 1.52
C ARG A 50 -10.04 -8.76 1.56
N LEU A 51 -9.41 -8.96 0.39
CA LEU A 51 -8.15 -9.68 0.27
C LEU A 51 -7.00 -8.91 0.94
N ALA A 52 -6.86 -7.61 0.66
CA ALA A 52 -5.87 -6.75 1.29
C ALA A 52 -5.99 -6.77 2.83
N LYS A 53 -7.22 -6.76 3.37
CA LYS A 53 -7.45 -6.89 4.81
C LYS A 53 -6.97 -8.23 5.37
N LYS A 54 -7.14 -9.34 4.65
CA LYS A 54 -6.63 -10.66 5.06
C LYS A 54 -5.10 -10.68 5.04
N LEU A 55 -4.50 -10.24 3.93
CA LEU A 55 -3.05 -10.20 3.76
C LEU A 55 -2.39 -9.31 4.82
N SER A 56 -2.95 -8.13 5.11
CA SER A 56 -2.42 -7.21 6.12
C SER A 56 -2.36 -7.78 7.55
N LYS A 57 -3.14 -8.83 7.85
CA LYS A 57 -3.10 -9.50 9.15
C LYS A 57 -1.96 -10.51 9.22
N GLU A 58 -1.67 -11.16 8.11
CA GLU A 58 -0.61 -12.17 7.98
C GLU A 58 0.78 -11.53 7.81
N ILE A 59 0.84 -10.27 7.38
CA ILE A 59 2.10 -9.53 7.30
C ILE A 59 2.65 -9.31 8.71
N LYS A 60 3.69 -10.09 9.03
CA LYS A 60 4.57 -9.86 10.17
C LYS A 60 5.55 -8.76 9.77
N ILE A 61 5.32 -7.55 10.29
CA ILE A 61 6.28 -6.46 10.16
C ILE A 61 7.26 -6.62 11.32
N ASP A 62 8.54 -6.77 11.00
CA ASP A 62 9.58 -6.91 12.00
C ASP A 62 9.68 -5.62 12.81
N GLU A 63 9.51 -5.73 14.13
CA GLU A 63 9.60 -4.59 15.05
C GLU A 63 11.03 -4.02 15.11
N SER A 64 12.04 -4.84 14.76
CA SER A 64 13.43 -4.41 14.65
C SER A 64 13.65 -3.35 13.56
N PHE A 65 12.76 -3.30 12.56
CA PHE A 65 12.79 -2.29 11.50
C PHE A 65 12.47 -0.88 12.03
N PHE A 66 11.71 -0.78 13.13
CA PHE A 66 11.41 0.49 13.80
C PHE A 66 12.27 0.75 15.04
N ALA A 67 13.01 -0.25 15.52
CA ALA A 67 13.92 -0.12 16.65
C ALA A 67 15.29 0.46 16.27
N ASN A 68 15.66 0.39 14.99
CA ASN A 68 16.94 0.89 14.48
C ASN A 68 16.89 2.32 13.94
N GLU A 69 15.77 3.03 14.04
CA GLU A 69 15.68 4.42 13.57
C GLU A 69 16.09 5.41 14.66
N SER A 70 17.31 5.26 15.17
CA SER A 70 18.15 6.41 15.46
C SER A 70 19.09 6.59 14.26
N ILE A 71 18.74 7.59 13.44
CA ILE A 71 19.54 8.22 12.37
C ILE A 71 19.48 7.50 11.00
N THR A 72 18.53 7.90 10.16
CA THR A 72 18.79 8.85 9.06
C THR A 72 17.45 9.42 8.58
N ASP A 73 17.08 10.54 9.19
CA ASP A 73 16.24 11.54 8.57
C ASP A 73 17.06 12.19 7.45
N GLU A 74 16.67 11.98 6.19
CA GLU A 74 16.83 13.00 5.16
C GLU A 74 15.63 12.96 4.21
N SER A 75 14.60 13.72 4.60
CA SER A 75 13.66 14.29 3.62
C SER A 75 14.30 15.52 2.95
N LYS A 76 14.56 15.42 1.63
CA LYS A 76 14.71 16.43 0.53
C LYS A 76 14.38 17.92 0.86
N PRO A 77 14.81 18.98 0.11
CA PRO A 77 15.51 19.07 -1.22
C PRO A 77 16.60 20.21 -1.33
N ASN A 78 17.37 20.32 -2.43
CA ASN A 78 17.78 21.66 -2.91
C ASN A 78 17.96 21.74 -4.45
N LYS A 79 17.34 22.77 -5.04
CA LYS A 79 17.66 23.28 -6.38
C LYS A 79 18.97 24.05 -6.27
N ASP A 80 19.94 23.79 -7.14
CA ASP A 80 20.81 24.77 -7.78
C ASP A 80 21.93 24.03 -8.50
N ASN A 81 21.95 24.13 -9.83
CA ASN A 81 23.18 24.39 -10.56
C ASN A 81 22.81 24.89 -11.95
N ALA A 82 22.66 26.21 -12.04
CA ALA A 82 22.98 26.94 -13.24
C ALA A 82 24.51 27.03 -13.33
N LYS A 83 25.07 26.59 -14.45
CA LYS A 83 26.31 27.16 -14.97
C LYS A 83 26.30 27.09 -16.49
#